data_AF-A0A6P0U3C9-F1
#
_entry.id   AF-A0A6P0U3C9-F1
#
_cell.length_a   1.000
_cell.length_b   1.000
_cell.length_c   1.000
_cell.angle_alpha   90.00
_cell.angle_beta   90.00
_cell.angle_gamma   90.00
#
_symmetry.space_group_name_H-M   'P 1'
#
loop_
_entity.id
_entity.type
_entity.pdbx_description
1 polymer ?
#
loop_
_entity_poly.entity_id
_entity_poly.type
_entity_poly.pdbx_seq_one_letter_code
_entity_poly.pdbx_strand_id
1 'polypeptide(L)'
;NDNSSLSFSGIKSFQEYKERRNLICTGFIFTWVYLVEFHDKKVPEKQEISVFSVEEGTPSSKKSESKKEKSTSQIFDFGFVDQIPKISYSIRCTNQGWGIEISELVRNCIIGFVKTDVPFADFRRKVMEYPSMVEFSSLGLSILLIVLFSLIYLGENSKSCSIFLDQIGQFVGDNIPLGEKVDFLIKFFNACEVITSKNSISSMFLFLYFLFLVFTIFLAPQLILILIKLPTYRFVIFTEASKKERDKYFRRVSSRRNFWWIVVVAGFIVGVSASIFSSYLLEWLGNIFG
;
A
#
# COMPACT_ATOMS: atom_id res chain seq x y z
N ASN A 1 -2.56 30.21 -6.33
CA ASN A 1 -3.01 29.87 -7.70
C ASN A 1 -3.75 31.07 -8.21
N ASP A 2 -3.14 31.84 -9.11
CA ASP A 2 -3.71 33.09 -9.59
C ASP A 2 -4.65 32.87 -10.79
N ASN A 3 -4.93 31.59 -11.13
CA ASN A 3 -5.78 31.13 -12.23
C ASN A 3 -5.52 31.83 -13.58
N SER A 4 -4.29 32.31 -13.78
CA SER A 4 -3.87 32.97 -15.01
C SER A 4 -3.75 31.95 -16.16
N SER A 5 -4.29 32.30 -17.32
CA SER A 5 -4.09 31.55 -18.57
C SER A 5 -3.10 32.28 -19.48
N LEU A 6 -2.29 31.50 -20.19
CA LEU A 6 -1.42 31.99 -21.26
C LEU A 6 -1.90 31.36 -22.57
N SER A 7 -2.17 32.19 -23.57
CA SER A 7 -2.57 31.74 -24.90
C SER A 7 -1.52 32.11 -25.93
N PHE A 8 -1.27 31.19 -26.87
CA PHE A 8 -0.31 31.38 -27.95
C PHE A 8 -1.03 31.09 -29.27
N SER A 9 -0.97 32.04 -30.22
CA SER A 9 -1.65 31.91 -31.52
C SER A 9 -0.85 31.08 -32.54
N GLY A 10 0.34 30.59 -32.17
CA GLY A 10 1.14 29.76 -33.07
C GLY A 10 2.31 29.05 -32.38
N ILE A 11 2.87 28.07 -33.08
CA ILE A 11 3.96 27.24 -32.55
C ILE A 11 5.24 28.04 -32.33
N LYS A 12 5.55 29.01 -33.20
CA LYS A 12 6.73 29.88 -33.05
C LYS A 12 6.66 30.72 -31.78
N SER A 13 5.51 31.37 -31.53
CA SER A 13 5.31 32.14 -30.29
C SER A 13 5.40 31.29 -29.03
N PHE A 14 5.00 30.02 -29.11
CA PHE A 14 5.14 29.09 -28.00
C PHE A 14 6.60 28.66 -27.79
N GLN A 15 7.35 28.39 -28.87
CA GLN A 15 8.77 28.03 -28.80
C GLN A 15 9.67 29.18 -28.33
N GLU A 16 9.35 30.41 -28.73
CA GLU A 16 10.09 31.61 -28.34
C GLU A 16 9.70 32.13 -26.95
N TYR A 17 8.68 31.55 -26.32
CA TYR A 17 8.22 31.97 -25.01
C TYR A 17 9.32 31.78 -23.96
N LYS A 18 9.81 32.91 -23.45
CA LYS A 18 10.68 32.96 -22.28
C LYS A 18 9.83 33.26 -21.04
N GLU A 19 9.79 32.30 -20.14
CA GLU A 19 9.09 32.39 -18.86
C GLU A 19 9.62 33.58 -18.04
N ARG A 20 8.80 34.61 -17.84
CA ARG A 20 9.15 35.81 -17.04
C ARG A 20 8.86 35.64 -15.54
N ARG A 21 7.95 34.73 -15.20
CA ARG A 21 7.51 34.43 -13.83
C ARG A 21 7.55 32.93 -13.62
N ASN A 22 8.00 32.49 -12.46
CA ASN A 22 8.08 31.07 -12.09
C ASN A 22 6.66 30.49 -11.91
N LEU A 23 6.05 29.99 -12.98
CA LEU A 23 4.67 29.52 -13.01
C LEU A 23 4.62 28.00 -13.15
N ILE A 24 3.91 27.34 -12.24
CA ILE A 24 3.65 25.91 -12.34
C ILE A 24 2.47 25.71 -13.27
N CYS A 25 2.72 25.05 -14.40
CA CYS A 25 1.67 24.69 -15.33
C CYS A 25 0.84 23.53 -14.76
N THR A 26 -0.45 23.79 -14.54
CA THR A 26 -1.41 22.80 -14.01
C THR A 26 -2.19 22.08 -15.11
N GLY A 27 -2.27 22.66 -16.30
CA GLY A 27 -3.03 22.12 -17.42
C GLY A 27 -2.71 22.87 -18.71
N PHE A 28 -3.18 22.32 -19.82
CA PHE A 28 -2.96 22.88 -21.16
C PHE A 28 -4.15 22.61 -22.06
N ILE A 29 -4.26 23.42 -23.10
CA ILE A 29 -5.20 23.26 -24.21
C ILE A 29 -4.41 23.55 -25.48
N PHE A 30 -4.27 22.54 -26.33
CA PHE A 30 -3.74 22.69 -27.68
C PHE A 30 -4.88 22.53 -28.66
N THR A 31 -5.07 23.51 -29.53
CA THR A 31 -6.07 23.48 -30.59
C THR A 31 -5.38 23.68 -31.92
N TRP A 32 -5.56 22.72 -32.82
CA TRP A 32 -5.14 22.80 -34.20
C TRP A 32 -6.37 22.93 -35.09
N VAL A 33 -6.30 23.88 -36.02
CA VAL A 33 -7.36 24.13 -37.00
C VAL A 33 -6.77 23.91 -38.38
N TYR A 34 -7.43 23.04 -39.16
CA TYR A 34 -7.05 22.71 -40.52
C TYR A 34 -8.18 23.04 -41.48
N LEU A 35 -7.84 23.40 -42.72
CA LEU A 35 -8.77 23.44 -43.84
C LEU A 35 -8.46 22.24 -44.71
N VAL A 36 -9.40 21.30 -44.82
CA VAL A 36 -9.24 20.06 -45.57
C VAL A 36 -10.19 20.07 -46.76
N GLU A 37 -9.65 19.96 -47.97
CA GLU A 37 -10.42 19.78 -49.19
C GLU A 37 -10.63 18.28 -49.42
N PHE A 38 -11.88 17.83 -49.40
CA PHE A 38 -12.24 16.45 -49.69
C PHE A 38 -12.54 16.31 -51.18
N HIS A 39 -12.20 15.17 -51.80
CA HIS A 39 -12.38 14.94 -53.24
C HIS A 39 -13.80 15.24 -53.75
N ASP A 40 -14.82 14.99 -52.92
CA ASP A 40 -16.23 15.18 -53.30
C ASP A 40 -16.76 16.60 -53.05
N LYS A 41 -15.92 17.53 -52.56
CA LYS A 41 -16.32 18.87 -52.15
C LYS A 41 -15.48 19.94 -52.82
N LYS A 42 -16.15 20.96 -53.36
CA LYS A 42 -15.51 22.10 -54.04
C LYS A 42 -14.91 23.15 -53.10
N VAL A 43 -15.25 23.09 -51.81
CA VAL A 43 -14.84 24.08 -50.82
C VAL A 43 -14.14 23.35 -49.68
N PRO A 44 -12.96 23.82 -49.23
CA PRO A 44 -12.29 23.22 -48.10
C PRO A 44 -13.10 23.41 -46.81
N GLU A 45 -13.11 22.38 -45.98
CA GLU A 45 -13.87 22.36 -44.74
C GLU A 45 -12.97 22.49 -43.52
N LYS A 46 -13.40 23.31 -42.56
CA LYS A 46 -12.69 23.50 -41.29
C LYS A 46 -12.78 22.24 -40.43
N GLN A 47 -11.64 21.66 -40.12
CA GLN A 47 -11.46 20.58 -39.14
C GLN A 47 -10.75 21.15 -37.90
N GLU A 48 -11.11 20.66 -36.72
CA GLU A 48 -10.52 21.13 -35.46
C GLU A 48 -10.16 19.96 -34.56
N ILE A 49 -8.93 19.97 -34.06
CA ILE A 49 -8.41 18.97 -33.12
C ILE A 49 -8.02 19.72 -31.86
N SER A 50 -8.61 19.35 -30.73
CA SER A 50 -8.32 19.95 -29.42
C SER A 50 -7.85 18.87 -28.46
N VAL A 51 -6.65 19.03 -27.89
CA VAL A 51 -6.10 18.15 -26.83
C VAL A 51 -5.93 18.99 -25.58
N PHE A 52 -6.52 18.56 -24.48
CA PHE A 52 -6.51 19.32 -23.25
C PHE A 52 -6.34 18.44 -22.02
N SER A 53 -5.74 19.03 -20.99
CA SER A 53 -5.52 18.40 -19.68
C SER A 53 -6.11 19.23 -18.54
N VAL A 54 -6.79 20.33 -18.88
CA VAL A 54 -7.52 21.12 -17.91
C VAL A 54 -8.71 20.29 -17.47
N GLU A 55 -8.81 20.06 -16.17
CA GLU A 55 -10.05 19.59 -15.60
C GLU A 55 -11.07 20.70 -15.86
N GLU A 56 -11.93 20.50 -16.86
CA GLU A 56 -13.11 21.34 -17.01
C GLU A 56 -13.78 21.29 -15.67
N GLY A 57 -13.67 22.40 -14.94
CA GLY A 57 -14.43 22.66 -13.74
C GLY A 57 -15.88 22.69 -14.18
N THR A 58 -16.44 21.51 -14.42
CA THR A 58 -17.84 21.24 -14.22
C THR A 58 -18.00 21.67 -12.78
N PRO A 59 -18.61 22.85 -12.50
CA PRO A 59 -18.84 23.24 -11.13
C PRO A 59 -19.59 22.07 -10.55
N SER A 60 -18.96 21.36 -9.61
CA SER A 60 -19.43 20.09 -9.06
C SER A 60 -20.94 20.15 -9.00
N SER A 61 -21.60 19.47 -9.93
CA SER A 61 -23.04 19.39 -9.97
C SER A 61 -23.42 18.96 -8.57
N LYS A 62 -24.09 19.88 -7.88
CA LYS A 62 -24.57 19.70 -6.52
C LYS A 62 -25.20 18.31 -6.46
N LYS A 63 -24.79 17.52 -5.46
CA LYS A 63 -25.53 16.34 -4.99
C LYS A 63 -25.64 15.20 -6.01
N SER A 64 -24.55 14.46 -6.21
CA SER A 64 -24.73 13.00 -6.26
C SER A 64 -24.77 12.50 -4.82
N GLU A 65 -25.93 12.64 -4.18
CA GLU A 65 -26.35 11.87 -2.98
C GLU A 65 -26.54 10.38 -3.36
N SER A 66 -25.59 9.79 -4.10
CA SER A 66 -25.52 8.35 -4.21
C SER A 66 -25.10 7.85 -2.84
N LYS A 67 -26.10 7.43 -2.05
CA LYS A 67 -26.03 6.57 -0.87
C LYS A 67 -24.69 5.83 -0.79
N LYS A 68 -23.68 6.47 -0.22
CA LYS A 68 -22.49 5.76 0.21
C LYS A 68 -22.93 5.06 1.48
N GLU A 69 -23.08 3.75 1.38
CA GLU A 69 -22.97 2.86 2.52
C GLU A 69 -21.88 3.42 3.44
N LYS A 70 -22.26 3.67 4.69
CA LYS A 70 -21.40 4.17 5.74
C LYS A 70 -20.36 3.09 6.07
N SER A 71 -19.39 2.89 5.17
CA SER A 71 -18.16 2.19 5.48
C SER A 71 -17.43 3.07 6.49
N THR A 72 -17.14 2.49 7.65
CA THR A 72 -16.42 3.07 8.80
C THR A 72 -14.97 3.51 8.49
N SER A 73 -14.58 3.53 7.22
CA SER A 73 -13.27 3.96 6.73
C SER A 73 -13.08 5.49 6.64
N GLN A 74 -14.10 6.30 6.94
CA GLN A 74 -14.02 7.77 6.84
C GLN A 74 -13.16 8.47 7.93
N ILE A 75 -12.69 7.76 8.96
CA ILE A 75 -11.93 8.38 10.06
C ILE A 75 -10.52 8.85 9.62
N PHE A 76 -10.01 8.36 8.48
CA PHE A 76 -8.70 8.77 7.95
C PHE A 76 -8.76 9.21 6.48
N ASP A 77 -9.83 9.89 6.07
CA ASP A 77 -9.86 10.54 4.76
C ASP A 77 -9.02 11.83 4.81
N PHE A 78 -7.69 11.67 4.84
CA PHE A 78 -6.77 12.76 4.57
C PHE A 78 -7.09 13.27 3.16
N GLY A 79 -7.66 14.48 3.09
CA GLY A 79 -8.23 15.12 1.90
C GLY A 79 -7.22 15.40 0.79
N PHE A 80 -6.68 14.34 0.19
CA PHE A 80 -5.95 14.41 -1.06
C PHE A 80 -6.98 14.37 -2.20
N VAL A 81 -7.39 15.55 -2.64
CA VAL A 81 -8.11 15.73 -3.92
C VAL A 81 -7.09 15.50 -5.04
N ASP A 82 -6.76 14.24 -5.26
CA ASP A 82 -5.86 13.80 -6.33
C ASP A 82 -6.66 13.59 -7.61
N GLN A 83 -7.07 14.69 -8.24
CA GLN A 83 -7.55 14.62 -9.62
C GLN A 83 -6.33 14.48 -10.52
N ILE A 84 -6.05 13.23 -10.86
CA ILE A 84 -5.13 12.88 -11.93
C ILE A 84 -5.56 13.68 -13.16
N PRO A 85 -4.75 14.62 -13.71
CA PRO A 85 -5.12 15.33 -14.91
C PRO A 85 -5.30 14.30 -16.04
N LYS A 86 -6.55 14.18 -16.48
CA LYS A 86 -6.96 13.32 -17.56
C LYS A 86 -6.71 14.09 -18.86
N ILE A 87 -5.73 13.65 -19.64
CA ILE A 87 -5.57 14.16 -21.00
C ILE A 87 -6.79 13.66 -21.78
N SER A 88 -7.59 14.60 -22.25
CA SER A 88 -8.75 14.38 -23.09
C SER A 88 -8.50 15.03 -24.44
N TYR A 89 -9.15 14.53 -25.48
CA TYR A 89 -9.10 15.15 -26.80
C TYR A 89 -10.48 15.16 -27.43
N SER A 90 -10.72 16.16 -28.26
CA SER A 90 -11.94 16.38 -29.03
C SER A 90 -11.56 16.64 -30.47
N ILE A 91 -12.17 15.92 -31.39
CA ILE A 91 -11.96 16.09 -32.84
C ILE A 91 -13.30 16.46 -33.43
N ARG A 92 -13.39 17.69 -33.95
CA ARG A 92 -14.54 18.15 -34.72
C ARG A 92 -14.21 17.99 -36.19
N CYS A 93 -14.85 17.01 -36.80
CA CYS A 93 -14.63 16.68 -38.20
C CYS A 93 -15.93 16.54 -38.99
N THR A 94 -15.87 16.80 -40.30
CA THR A 94 -17.01 16.57 -41.19
C THR A 94 -17.05 15.13 -41.72
N ASN A 95 -15.89 14.53 -41.98
CA ASN A 95 -15.77 13.16 -42.47
C ASN A 95 -15.38 12.22 -41.31
N GLN A 96 -16.20 11.19 -41.08
CA GLN A 96 -16.01 10.25 -39.98
C GLN A 96 -14.75 9.37 -40.14
N GLY A 97 -14.44 8.92 -41.36
CA GLY A 97 -13.25 8.08 -41.62
C GLY A 97 -11.97 8.83 -41.28
N TRP A 98 -11.85 10.06 -41.79
CA TRP A 98 -10.74 10.96 -41.43
C TRP A 98 -10.66 11.20 -39.91
N GLY A 99 -11.80 11.41 -39.26
CA GLY A 99 -11.86 11.60 -37.81
C GLY A 99 -11.31 10.40 -37.03
N ILE A 100 -11.62 9.18 -37.45
CA ILE A 100 -11.14 7.94 -36.80
C ILE A 100 -9.62 7.83 -36.94
N GLU A 101 -9.07 7.99 -38.14
CA GLU A 101 -7.63 7.90 -38.40
C GLU A 101 -6.83 8.92 -37.57
N ILE A 102 -7.30 10.17 -37.55
CA ILE A 102 -6.68 11.24 -36.76
C ILE A 102 -6.81 10.95 -35.26
N SER A 103 -7.93 10.39 -34.80
CA SER A 103 -8.10 10.04 -33.39
C SER A 103 -7.10 8.98 -32.94
N GLU A 104 -6.80 8.01 -33.80
CA GLU A 104 -5.83 6.96 -33.51
C GLU A 104 -4.40 7.52 -33.53
N LEU A 105 -4.08 8.38 -34.49
CA LEU A 105 -2.80 9.08 -34.56
C LEU A 105 -2.55 9.93 -33.30
N VAL A 106 -3.52 10.77 -32.93
CA VAL A 106 -3.44 11.62 -31.72
C VAL A 106 -3.29 10.75 -30.47
N ARG A 107 -4.06 9.68 -30.35
CA ARG A 107 -3.96 8.73 -29.24
C ARG A 107 -2.56 8.13 -29.15
N ASN A 108 -2.00 7.65 -30.26
CA ASN A 108 -0.67 7.03 -30.29
C ASN A 108 0.43 8.04 -29.93
N CYS A 109 0.32 9.29 -30.41
CA CYS A 109 1.22 10.36 -30.00
C CYS A 109 1.12 10.66 -28.49
N ILE A 110 -0.09 10.80 -27.95
CA ILE A 110 -0.29 11.08 -26.52
C ILE A 110 0.30 9.95 -25.67
N ILE A 111 0.06 8.68 -26.03
CA ILE A 111 0.62 7.53 -25.31
C ILE A 111 2.15 7.60 -25.30
N GLY A 112 2.77 7.96 -26.42
CA GLY A 112 4.22 8.13 -26.51
C GLY A 112 4.80 9.24 -25.63
N PHE A 113 4.02 10.31 -25.36
CA PHE A 113 4.46 11.39 -24.47
C PHE A 113 4.21 11.12 -22.98
N VAL A 114 3.26 10.24 -22.65
CA VAL A 114 2.95 9.89 -21.26
C VAL A 114 4.00 8.90 -20.74
N LYS A 115 5.06 9.43 -20.14
CA LYS A 115 6.05 8.62 -19.42
C LYS A 115 5.43 8.03 -18.16
N THR A 116 5.35 6.70 -18.10
CA THR A 116 4.89 5.96 -16.92
C THR A 116 6.11 5.35 -16.21
N ASP A 117 7.04 6.20 -15.79
CA ASP A 117 8.32 5.75 -15.20
C ASP A 117 8.21 5.47 -13.70
N VAL A 118 7.10 4.86 -13.25
CA VAL A 118 6.97 4.47 -11.84
C VAL A 118 6.98 2.95 -11.76
N PRO A 119 8.12 2.32 -11.40
CA PRO A 119 8.12 0.90 -11.10
C PRO A 119 7.07 0.62 -10.03
N PHE A 120 6.31 -0.47 -10.18
CA PHE A 120 5.19 -0.86 -9.33
C PHE A 120 3.92 0.01 -9.42
N ALA A 121 3.78 0.91 -10.40
CA ALA A 121 2.52 1.65 -10.63
C ALA A 121 1.31 0.71 -10.80
N ASP A 122 1.49 -0.37 -11.57
CA ASP A 122 0.44 -1.35 -11.82
C ASP A 122 0.09 -2.16 -10.58
N PHE A 123 1.09 -2.58 -9.81
CA PHE A 123 0.87 -3.27 -8.54
C PHE A 123 0.10 -2.38 -7.57
N ARG A 124 0.54 -1.13 -7.42
CA ARG A 124 -0.09 -0.12 -6.59
C ARG A 124 -1.53 0.14 -7.00
N ARG A 125 -1.79 0.29 -8.30
CA ARG A 125 -3.14 0.46 -8.85
C ARG A 125 -4.02 -0.74 -8.52
N LYS A 126 -3.55 -1.97 -8.76
CA LYS A 126 -4.29 -3.19 -8.41
C LYS A 126 -4.58 -3.29 -6.91
N VAL A 127 -3.62 -2.94 -6.05
CA VAL A 127 -3.84 -2.91 -4.60
C VAL A 127 -4.92 -1.89 -4.20
N MET A 128 -4.93 -0.72 -4.84
CA MET A 128 -5.95 0.30 -4.61
C MET A 128 -7.33 -0.07 -5.17
N GLU A 129 -7.38 -0.81 -6.29
CA GLU A 129 -8.62 -1.33 -6.89
C GLU A 129 -9.23 -2.46 -6.04
N TYR A 130 -8.40 -3.23 -5.35
CA TYR A 130 -8.80 -4.39 -4.53
C TYR A 130 -8.22 -4.30 -3.11
N PRO A 131 -8.64 -3.32 -2.28
CA PRO A 131 -8.13 -3.17 -0.91
C PRO A 131 -8.39 -4.41 -0.06
N SER A 132 -9.47 -5.14 -0.34
CA SER A 132 -9.81 -6.41 0.30
C SER A 132 -8.72 -7.49 0.11
N MET A 133 -7.97 -7.48 -1.00
CA MET A 133 -6.84 -8.41 -1.18
C MET A 133 -5.71 -8.16 -0.16
N VAL A 134 -5.48 -6.90 0.22
CA VAL A 134 -4.50 -6.56 1.27
C VAL A 134 -4.99 -7.07 2.62
N GLU A 135 -6.27 -6.88 2.92
CA GLU A 135 -6.89 -7.38 4.15
C GLU A 135 -6.80 -8.92 4.23
N PHE A 136 -7.20 -9.63 3.18
CA PHE A 136 -7.12 -11.10 3.15
C PHE A 136 -5.69 -11.62 3.24
N SER A 137 -4.73 -10.99 2.57
CA SER A 137 -3.32 -11.40 2.66
C SER A 137 -2.74 -11.16 4.05
N SER A 138 -3.09 -10.03 4.70
CA SER A 138 -2.68 -9.76 6.08
C SER A 138 -3.29 -10.76 7.08
N LEU A 139 -4.55 -11.15 6.87
CA LEU A 139 -5.24 -12.15 7.69
C LEU A 139 -4.62 -13.53 7.48
N GLY A 140 -4.33 -13.91 6.24
CA GLY A 140 -3.65 -15.17 5.93
C GLY A 140 -2.25 -15.25 6.55
N LEU A 141 -1.46 -14.18 6.45
CA LEU A 141 -0.16 -14.09 7.10
C LEU A 141 -0.27 -14.20 8.63
N SER A 142 -1.29 -13.55 9.21
CA SER A 142 -1.55 -13.63 10.64
C SER A 142 -1.84 -15.07 11.06
N ILE A 143 -2.78 -15.75 10.40
CA ILE A 143 -3.11 -17.15 10.69
C ILE A 143 -1.88 -18.07 10.54
N LEU A 144 -1.05 -17.84 9.52
CA LEU A 144 0.17 -18.63 9.34
C LEU A 144 1.16 -18.43 10.49
N LEU A 145 1.40 -17.18 10.92
CA LEU A 145 2.25 -16.90 12.07
C LEU A 145 1.70 -17.53 13.35
N ILE A 146 0.40 -17.42 13.57
CA ILE A 146 -0.35 -18.03 14.67
C ILE A 146 -0.10 -19.55 14.74
N VAL A 147 -0.19 -20.24 13.60
CA VAL A 147 0.01 -21.68 13.52
C VAL A 147 1.47 -22.02 13.81
N LEU A 148 2.42 -21.28 13.21
CA LEU A 148 3.85 -21.48 13.46
C LEU A 148 4.20 -21.31 14.95
N PHE A 149 3.69 -20.26 15.59
CA PHE A 149 3.90 -20.04 17.03
C PHE A 149 3.28 -21.15 17.88
N SER A 150 2.06 -21.57 17.56
CA SER A 150 1.42 -22.70 18.25
C SER A 150 2.25 -23.98 18.13
N LEU A 151 2.79 -24.27 16.93
CA LEU A 151 3.64 -25.45 16.71
C LEU A 151 4.96 -25.38 17.50
N ILE A 152 5.60 -24.21 17.56
CA ILE A 152 6.81 -24.00 18.37
C ILE A 152 6.49 -24.26 19.86
N TYR A 153 5.41 -23.67 20.36
CA TYR A 153 4.96 -23.83 21.74
C TYR A 153 4.64 -25.29 22.10
N LEU A 154 3.90 -25.98 21.23
CA LEU A 154 3.60 -27.42 21.36
C LEU A 154 4.89 -28.28 21.33
N GLY A 155 5.85 -27.92 20.47
CA GLY A 155 7.13 -28.61 20.35
C GLY A 155 8.03 -28.48 21.58
N GLU A 156 7.98 -27.33 22.27
CA GLU A 156 8.77 -27.10 23.48
C GLU A 156 8.19 -27.87 24.68
N ASN A 157 6.86 -27.91 24.80
CA ASN A 157 6.17 -28.70 25.82
C ASN A 157 6.33 -30.21 25.62
N SER A 158 6.32 -30.68 24.36
CA SER A 158 6.47 -32.11 24.07
C SER A 158 7.88 -32.62 24.35
N LYS A 159 8.94 -31.83 24.10
CA LYS A 159 10.32 -32.19 24.46
C LYS A 159 10.51 -32.43 25.95
N SER A 160 9.87 -31.62 26.79
CA SER A 160 9.91 -31.81 28.23
C SER A 160 9.25 -33.14 28.63
N CYS A 161 8.11 -33.48 28.00
CA CYS A 161 7.41 -34.74 28.24
C CYS A 161 8.15 -35.97 27.68
N SER A 162 8.80 -35.85 26.51
CA SER A 162 9.54 -36.95 25.90
C SER A 162 10.76 -37.36 26.71
N ILE A 163 11.49 -36.40 27.32
CA ILE A 163 12.61 -36.70 28.22
C ILE A 163 12.13 -37.55 29.42
N PHE A 164 10.94 -37.28 29.96
CA PHE A 164 10.37 -38.08 31.04
C PHE A 164 9.86 -39.45 30.58
N LEU A 165 9.30 -39.56 29.36
CA LEU A 165 8.91 -40.85 28.79
C LEU A 165 10.12 -41.78 28.57
N ASP A 166 11.25 -41.24 28.13
CA ASP A 166 12.49 -42.00 27.98
C ASP A 166 12.99 -42.52 29.35
N GLN A 167 12.83 -41.72 30.42
CA GLN A 167 13.17 -42.15 31.79
C GLN A 167 12.21 -43.22 32.33
N ILE A 168 10.92 -43.16 32.00
CA ILE A 168 9.94 -44.20 32.36
C ILE A 168 10.34 -45.54 31.74
N GLY A 169 10.79 -45.55 30.48
CA GLY A 169 11.23 -46.77 29.79
C GLY A 169 12.40 -47.46 30.50
N GLN A 170 13.32 -46.69 31.07
CA GLN A 170 14.44 -47.22 31.87
C GLN A 170 13.95 -47.76 33.23
N PHE A 171 13.01 -47.07 33.88
CA PHE A 171 12.51 -47.44 35.21
C PHE A 171 11.63 -48.71 35.24
N VAL A 172 10.98 -49.06 34.12
CA VAL A 172 10.15 -50.27 34.00
C VAL A 172 11.00 -51.54 33.84
N GLY A 173 12.22 -51.43 33.31
CA GLY A 173 13.13 -52.57 33.10
C GLY A 173 13.88 -53.03 34.36
N ASP A 174 14.10 -52.14 35.32
CA ASP A 174 14.93 -52.42 36.49
C ASP A 174 14.12 -52.96 37.69
N ASN A 175 14.74 -53.86 38.47
CA ASN A 175 14.20 -54.44 39.71
C ASN A 175 14.19 -53.45 40.89
N ILE A 176 13.65 -52.25 40.64
CA ILE A 176 13.58 -51.16 41.60
C ILE A 176 12.48 -51.47 42.65
N PRO A 177 12.74 -51.25 43.95
CA PRO A 177 11.76 -51.46 45.01
C PRO A 177 10.50 -50.60 44.82
N LEU A 178 9.35 -51.14 45.24
CA LEU A 178 8.03 -50.56 44.99
C LEU A 178 7.88 -49.12 45.51
N GLY A 179 8.52 -48.79 46.64
CA GLY A 179 8.47 -47.45 47.23
C GLY A 179 9.06 -46.37 46.31
N GLU A 180 10.19 -46.66 45.66
CA GLU A 180 10.84 -45.72 44.73
C GLU A 180 10.01 -45.53 43.45
N LYS A 181 9.26 -46.56 43.02
CA LYS A 181 8.32 -46.46 41.88
C LYS A 181 7.15 -45.53 42.19
N VAL A 182 6.62 -45.58 43.42
CA VAL A 182 5.54 -44.70 43.86
C VAL A 182 6.04 -43.25 43.98
N ASP A 183 7.20 -43.03 44.58
CA ASP A 183 7.81 -41.69 44.66
C ASP A 183 8.13 -41.09 43.29
N PHE A 184 8.60 -41.91 42.34
CA PHE A 184 8.81 -41.50 40.96
C PHE A 184 7.49 -41.08 40.29
N LEU A 185 6.41 -41.86 40.45
CA LEU A 185 5.09 -41.50 39.92
C LEU A 185 4.56 -40.20 40.52
N ILE A 186 4.73 -39.99 41.83
CA ILE A 186 4.33 -38.74 42.49
C ILE A 186 5.14 -37.56 41.94
N LYS A 187 6.46 -37.71 41.78
CA LYS A 187 7.30 -36.66 41.16
C LYS A 187 6.93 -36.41 39.71
N PHE A 188 6.59 -37.44 38.95
CA PHE A 188 6.13 -37.33 37.56
C PHE A 188 4.80 -36.58 37.47
N PHE A 189 3.81 -36.94 38.30
CA PHE A 189 2.52 -36.25 38.33
C PHE A 189 2.68 -34.81 38.81
N ASN A 190 3.48 -34.54 39.83
CA ASN A 190 3.75 -33.19 40.31
C ASN A 190 4.52 -32.36 39.27
N ALA A 191 5.47 -32.95 38.53
CA ALA A 191 6.17 -32.26 37.44
C ALA A 191 5.21 -31.94 36.28
N CYS A 192 4.35 -32.89 35.89
CA CYS A 192 3.29 -32.65 34.91
C CYS A 192 2.28 -31.60 35.39
N GLU A 193 1.89 -31.62 36.66
CA GLU A 193 0.97 -30.66 37.26
C GLU A 193 1.59 -29.27 37.34
N VAL A 194 2.90 -29.13 37.62
CA VAL A 194 3.62 -27.85 37.56
C VAL A 194 3.70 -27.31 36.13
N ILE A 195 3.86 -28.18 35.13
CA ILE A 195 3.75 -27.80 33.71
C ILE A 195 2.33 -27.30 33.40
N THR A 196 1.32 -27.91 34.01
CA THR A 196 -0.10 -27.55 33.82
C THR A 196 -0.50 -26.31 34.65
N SER A 197 0.10 -26.09 35.82
CA SER A 197 -0.20 -24.95 36.71
C SER A 197 0.52 -23.67 36.29
N LYS A 198 1.62 -23.80 35.52
CA LYS A 198 2.18 -22.71 34.70
C LYS A 198 1.22 -22.15 33.65
N ASN A 199 -0.04 -22.62 33.57
CA ASN A 199 -1.12 -22.02 32.79
C ASN A 199 -1.31 -20.50 33.00
N SER A 200 -0.82 -19.91 34.10
CA SER A 200 -0.82 -18.44 34.24
C SER A 200 0.05 -17.75 33.16
N ILE A 201 1.19 -18.35 32.80
CA ILE A 201 2.05 -17.93 31.68
C ILE A 201 1.31 -18.09 30.33
N SER A 202 0.50 -19.15 30.19
CA SER A 202 -0.37 -19.37 29.02
C SER A 202 -1.37 -18.23 28.81
N SER A 203 -1.96 -17.66 29.87
CA SER A 203 -2.91 -16.55 29.74
C SER A 203 -2.28 -15.27 29.18
N MET A 204 -1.04 -14.95 29.58
CA MET A 204 -0.31 -13.78 29.10
C MET A 204 0.07 -13.94 27.62
N PHE A 205 0.49 -15.14 27.21
CA PHE A 205 0.75 -15.44 25.80
C PHE A 205 -0.51 -15.34 24.93
N LEU A 206 -1.65 -15.87 25.41
CA LEU A 206 -2.94 -15.74 24.72
C LEU A 206 -3.38 -14.27 24.59
N PHE A 207 -3.14 -13.44 25.61
CA PHE A 207 -3.44 -12.01 25.54
C PHE A 207 -2.56 -11.27 24.52
N LEU A 208 -1.25 -11.54 24.53
CA LEU A 208 -0.30 -10.92 23.60
C LEU A 208 -0.59 -11.32 22.14
N TYR A 209 -0.99 -12.58 21.96
CA TYR A 209 -1.48 -13.11 20.70
C TYR A 209 -2.76 -12.39 20.23
N PHE A 210 -3.72 -12.19 21.12
CA PHE A 210 -4.96 -11.48 20.80
C PHE A 210 -4.65 -10.03 20.37
N LEU A 211 -3.75 -9.34 21.07
CA LEU A 211 -3.31 -8.01 20.68
C LEU A 211 -2.63 -7.99 19.31
N PHE A 212 -1.78 -8.98 19.01
CA PHE A 212 -1.15 -9.11 17.71
C PHE A 212 -2.19 -9.32 16.60
N LEU A 213 -3.17 -10.19 16.83
CA LEU A 213 -4.25 -10.46 15.88
C LEU A 213 -5.11 -9.21 15.64
N VAL A 214 -5.46 -8.46 16.69
CA VAL A 214 -6.16 -7.18 16.56
C VAL A 214 -5.32 -6.18 15.74
N PHE A 215 -4.02 -6.10 16.01
CA PHE A 215 -3.13 -5.21 15.26
C PHE A 215 -3.05 -5.60 13.78
N THR A 216 -2.84 -6.87 13.47
CA THR A 216 -2.66 -7.32 12.07
C THR A 216 -3.95 -7.30 11.27
N ILE A 217 -5.11 -7.53 11.89
CA ILE A 217 -6.41 -7.49 11.19
C ILE A 217 -6.89 -6.04 11.01
N PHE A 218 -6.79 -5.20 12.03
CA PHE A 218 -7.41 -3.87 11.99
C PHE A 218 -6.43 -2.74 11.64
N LEU A 219 -5.21 -2.75 12.18
CA LEU A 219 -4.29 -1.61 12.06
C LEU A 219 -3.33 -1.77 10.88
N ALA A 220 -2.76 -2.95 10.69
CA ALA A 220 -1.78 -3.18 9.64
C ALA A 220 -2.32 -2.90 8.21
N PRO A 221 -3.53 -3.33 7.81
CA PRO A 221 -4.04 -3.06 6.47
C PRO A 221 -4.29 -1.58 6.26
N GLN A 222 -4.82 -0.88 7.28
CA GLN A 222 -5.04 0.57 7.23
C GLN A 222 -3.73 1.32 7.06
N LEU A 223 -2.69 0.96 7.81
CA LEU A 223 -1.37 1.55 7.65
C LEU A 223 -0.78 1.26 6.26
N ILE A 224 -0.89 0.03 5.76
CA ILE A 224 -0.44 -0.34 4.41
C ILE A 224 -1.19 0.50 3.36
N LEU A 225 -2.51 0.62 3.45
CA LEU A 225 -3.31 1.40 2.51
C LEU A 225 -2.96 2.90 2.57
N ILE A 226 -2.78 3.48 3.75
CA ILE A 226 -2.34 4.88 3.92
C ILE A 226 -0.96 5.08 3.28
N LEU A 227 -0.05 4.12 3.46
CA LEU A 227 1.29 4.18 2.88
C LEU A 227 1.28 4.00 1.36
N ILE A 228 0.40 3.15 0.83
CA ILE A 228 0.22 2.92 -0.60
C ILE A 228 -0.57 4.07 -1.24
N LYS A 229 -1.36 4.83 -0.50
CA LYS A 229 -2.04 6.06 -0.97
C LYS A 229 -1.04 7.23 -1.09
N LEU A 230 0.02 7.04 -1.89
CA LEU A 230 0.87 8.12 -2.36
C LEU A 230 0.10 8.96 -3.39
N PRO A 231 0.07 10.29 -3.30
CA PRO A 231 -0.72 11.03 -4.26
C PRO A 231 -0.20 10.78 -5.69
N THR A 232 -1.10 10.37 -6.59
CA THR A 232 -0.74 10.15 -8.00
C THR A 232 -0.65 11.50 -8.70
N TYR A 233 0.41 12.24 -8.39
CA TYR A 233 0.69 13.49 -9.08
C TYR A 233 1.16 13.21 -10.49
N ARG A 234 0.43 13.74 -11.47
CA ARG A 234 0.95 13.93 -12.83
C ARG A 234 1.37 15.39 -12.95
N PHE A 235 2.50 15.61 -13.61
CA PHE A 235 3.06 16.94 -13.81
C PHE A 235 2.98 17.28 -15.29
N VAL A 236 2.47 18.48 -15.60
CA VAL A 236 2.58 19.07 -16.92
C VAL A 236 3.91 19.82 -16.97
N ILE A 237 4.86 19.28 -17.73
CA ILE A 237 6.25 19.76 -17.76
C ILE A 237 6.46 20.68 -18.96
N PHE A 238 5.85 21.87 -18.92
CA PHE A 238 6.13 22.93 -19.91
C PHE A 238 7.10 23.99 -19.40
N THR A 239 7.17 24.20 -18.08
CA THR A 239 8.03 25.21 -17.46
C THR A 239 9.14 24.56 -16.63
N GLU A 240 10.25 25.28 -16.47
CA GLU A 240 11.33 24.86 -15.56
C GLU A 240 10.83 24.83 -14.10
N ALA A 241 9.87 25.67 -13.76
CA ALA A 241 9.14 25.66 -12.49
C ALA A 241 8.46 24.30 -12.24
N SER A 242 7.65 23.83 -13.21
CA SER A 242 6.96 22.53 -13.12
C SER A 242 7.95 21.37 -13.02
N LYS A 243 9.08 21.45 -13.74
CA LYS A 243 10.13 20.44 -13.67
C LYS A 243 10.78 20.39 -12.28
N LYS A 244 11.11 21.55 -11.71
CA LYS A 244 11.65 21.64 -10.33
C LYS A 244 10.65 21.12 -9.30
N GLU A 245 9.36 21.44 -9.44
CA GLU A 245 8.33 20.95 -8.52
C GLU A 245 8.15 19.43 -8.62
N ARG A 246 8.15 18.87 -9.83
CA ARG A 246 8.20 17.43 -10.06
C ARG A 246 9.40 16.79 -9.37
N ASP A 247 10.59 17.35 -9.55
CA ASP A 247 11.81 16.79 -8.97
C ASP A 247 11.81 16.89 -7.44
N LYS A 248 11.29 18.00 -6.89
CA LYS A 248 11.09 18.18 -5.44
C LYS A 248 10.09 17.16 -4.88
N TYR A 249 9.01 16.91 -5.62
CA TYR A 249 8.03 15.87 -5.28
C TYR A 249 8.68 14.49 -5.26
N PHE A 250 9.39 14.10 -6.33
CA PHE A 250 10.05 12.79 -6.38
C PHE A 250 11.16 12.66 -5.34
N ARG A 251 11.90 13.72 -5.00
CA ARG A 251 12.84 13.69 -3.87
C ARG A 251 12.14 13.43 -2.55
N ARG A 252 10.99 14.06 -2.30
CA ARG A 252 10.16 13.84 -1.10
C ARG A 252 9.55 12.44 -1.08
N VAL A 253 9.15 11.89 -2.23
CA VAL A 253 8.64 10.51 -2.32
C VAL A 253 9.76 9.49 -2.18
N SER A 254 10.93 9.74 -2.77
CA SER A 254 12.15 8.94 -2.60
C SER A 254 12.57 8.92 -1.13
N SER A 255 12.53 10.06 -0.43
CA SER A 255 12.80 10.09 1.00
C SER A 255 11.74 9.31 1.80
N ARG A 256 10.48 9.24 1.33
CA ARG A 256 9.47 8.35 1.92
C ARG A 256 9.77 6.88 1.69
N ARG A 257 10.34 6.49 0.55
CA ARG A 257 10.81 5.12 0.34
C ARG A 257 11.95 4.79 1.30
N ASN A 258 12.88 5.71 1.52
CA ASN A 258 13.92 5.54 2.54
C ASN A 258 13.31 5.48 3.94
N PHE A 259 12.31 6.31 4.24
CA PHE A 259 11.54 6.23 5.48
C PHE A 259 10.85 4.87 5.63
N TRP A 260 10.30 4.28 4.57
CA TRP A 260 9.73 2.94 4.63
C TRP A 260 10.77 1.88 4.99
N TRP A 261 11.95 1.91 4.35
CA TRP A 261 13.05 1.03 4.74
C TRP A 261 13.48 1.25 6.18
N ILE A 262 13.54 2.50 6.65
CA ILE A 262 13.84 2.83 8.04
C ILE A 262 12.77 2.26 8.97
N VAL A 263 11.48 2.38 8.64
CA VAL A 263 10.38 1.85 9.46
C VAL A 263 10.40 0.33 9.49
N VAL A 264 10.66 -0.34 8.37
CA VAL A 264 10.78 -1.81 8.31
C VAL A 264 11.97 -2.29 9.13
N VAL A 265 13.14 -1.66 8.95
CA VAL A 265 14.36 -2.02 9.69
C VAL A 265 14.21 -1.71 11.19
N ALA A 266 13.68 -0.54 11.54
CA ALA A 266 13.42 -0.17 12.93
C ALA A 266 12.38 -1.09 13.56
N GLY A 267 11.30 -1.41 12.85
CA GLY A 267 10.28 -2.37 13.30
C GLY A 267 10.86 -3.76 13.54
N PHE A 268 11.76 -4.22 12.66
CA PHE A 268 12.49 -5.47 12.85
C PHE A 268 13.39 -5.43 14.08
N ILE A 269 14.19 -4.36 14.26
CA ILE A 269 15.07 -4.19 15.43
C ILE A 269 14.26 -4.14 16.72
N VAL A 270 13.16 -3.38 16.75
CA VAL A 270 12.26 -3.29 17.91
C VAL A 270 11.63 -4.65 18.19
N GLY A 271 11.20 -5.39 17.16
CA GLY A 271 10.65 -6.74 17.31
C GLY A 271 11.66 -7.73 17.91
N VAL A 272 12.89 -7.75 17.42
CA VAL A 272 13.96 -8.60 17.96
C VAL A 272 14.31 -8.18 19.40
N SER A 273 14.44 -6.88 19.65
CA SER A 273 14.76 -6.35 20.99
C SER A 273 13.66 -6.66 22.00
N ALA A 274 12.39 -6.50 21.61
CA ALA A 274 11.23 -6.85 22.43
C ALA A 274 11.18 -8.35 22.72
N SER A 275 11.54 -9.20 21.75
CA SER A 275 11.63 -10.64 21.95
C SER A 275 12.69 -10.99 22.99
N ILE A 276 13.92 -10.47 22.84
CA ILE A 276 15.02 -10.69 23.79
C ILE A 276 14.63 -10.17 25.19
N PHE A 277 14.09 -8.95 25.27
CA PHE A 277 13.66 -8.35 26.52
C PHE A 277 12.54 -9.17 27.18
N SER A 278 11.58 -9.67 26.41
CA SER A 278 10.54 -10.56 26.91
C SER A 278 11.11 -11.86 27.47
N SER A 279 12.13 -12.44 26.84
CA SER A 279 12.80 -13.64 27.35
C SER A 279 13.46 -13.36 28.71
N TYR A 280 14.24 -12.29 28.84
CA TYR A 280 14.88 -11.92 30.11
C TYR A 280 13.87 -11.57 31.20
N LEU A 281 12.79 -10.86 30.84
CA LEU A 281 11.76 -10.47 31.79
C LEU A 281 11.00 -11.69 32.32
N LEU A 282 10.72 -12.67 31.46
CA LEU A 282 10.13 -13.95 31.88
C LEU A 282 11.06 -14.74 32.80
N GLU A 283 12.36 -14.79 32.50
CA GLU A 283 13.36 -15.44 33.37
C GLU A 283 13.45 -14.75 34.75
N TRP A 284 13.50 -13.43 34.76
CA TRP A 284 13.54 -12.63 35.98
C TRP A 284 12.28 -12.81 36.84
N LEU A 285 11.09 -12.78 36.23
CA LEU A 285 9.84 -13.06 36.94
C LEU A 285 9.81 -14.50 37.47
N GLY A 286 10.31 -15.47 36.69
CA GLY A 286 10.44 -16.86 37.13
C GLY A 286 11.25 -17.01 38.41
N ASN A 287 12.36 -16.28 38.52
CA ASN A 287 13.23 -16.31 39.71
C ASN A 287 12.63 -15.61 40.95
N ILE A 288 11.63 -14.75 40.78
CA ILE A 288 10.96 -14.07 41.92
C ILE A 288 9.84 -14.92 42.50
N PHE A 289 9.14 -15.67 41.63
CA PHE A 289 7.96 -16.45 42.01
C PHE A 289 8.23 -17.94 42.25
N GLY A 290 9.42 -18.45 41.87
CA GLY A 290 9.87 -19.83 42.13
C GLY A 290 10.76 -19.91 43.36
#